data_AF-A0A7S3ES80-F1
#
_entry.id   AF-A0A7S3ES80-F1
#
_cell.length_a   1.000
_cell.length_b   1.000
_cell.length_c   1.000
_cell.angle_alpha   90.00
_cell.angle_beta   90.00
_cell.angle_gamma   90.00
#
_symmetry.space_group_name_H-M   'P 1'
#
loop_
_entity.id
_entity.type
_entity.pdbx_description
1 polymer ?
#
loop_
_entity_poly.entity_id
_entity_poly.type
_entity_poly.pdbx_seq_one_letter_code
_entity_poly.pdbx_strand_id
1 'polypeptide(L)'
;MAHSSVHPKRIAFFALAGPPAGVGGETVLTNLRGVYSELEALGVVHQFESRGGVAYRKTLWSASRVPATQTYTWQKFFFTEDPNVAKEEVQKQDPAATMD
;
A
#
# COMPACT_ATOMS: atom_id res chain seq x y z
N MET A 1 -2.87 -3.18 0.53
CA MET A 1 -4.20 -2.79 0.03
C MET A 1 -4.93 -1.77 0.91
N ALA A 2 -4.28 -1.14 1.91
CA ALA A 2 -4.96 -0.17 2.76
C ALA A 2 -5.50 1.05 1.99
N HIS A 3 -4.87 1.40 0.87
CA HIS A 3 -5.29 2.47 -0.05
C HIS A 3 -6.24 2.00 -1.17
N SER A 4 -6.71 0.75 -1.14
CA SER A 4 -7.65 0.23 -2.14
C SER A 4 -9.08 0.33 -1.60
N SER A 5 -10.00 0.81 -2.44
CA SER A 5 -11.44 0.80 -2.16
C SER A 5 -12.00 -0.62 -2.01
N VAL A 6 -11.32 -1.62 -2.58
CA VAL A 6 -11.70 -3.05 -2.53
C VAL A 6 -10.78 -3.82 -1.57
N HIS A 7 -10.43 -3.22 -0.42
CA HIS A 7 -9.58 -3.88 0.56
C HIS A 7 -10.26 -5.12 1.18
N PRO A 8 -9.50 -6.17 1.53
CA PRO A 8 -10.06 -7.37 2.14
C PRO A 8 -10.60 -7.09 3.54
N LYS A 9 -11.82 -7.56 3.83
CA LYS A 9 -12.44 -7.45 5.16
C LYS A 9 -11.84 -8.42 6.19
N ARG A 10 -11.22 -9.51 5.71
CA ARG A 10 -10.62 -10.57 6.54
C ARG A 10 -9.37 -11.08 5.83
N ILE A 11 -8.36 -11.45 6.61
CA ILE A 11 -7.11 -12.02 6.12
C ILE A 11 -6.84 -13.28 6.95
N ALA A 12 -6.34 -14.32 6.30
CA ALA A 12 -5.86 -15.53 6.96
C ALA A 12 -4.39 -15.72 6.62
N PHE A 13 -3.60 -16.12 7.61
CA PHE A 13 -2.19 -16.46 7.46
C PHE A 13 -2.02 -17.95 7.68
N PHE A 14 -1.19 -18.59 6.88
CA PHE A 14 -0.89 -20.00 6.98
C PHE A 14 0.60 -20.22 6.70
N ALA A 15 1.25 -21.08 7.49
CA ALA A 15 2.64 -21.45 7.32
C ALA A 15 2.72 -22.97 7.08
N LEU A 16 3.30 -23.36 5.95
CA LEU A 16 3.57 -24.77 5.63
C LEU A 16 4.70 -25.34 6.50
N ALA A 17 5.71 -24.53 6.77
CA ALA A 17 6.77 -24.78 7.74
C ALA A 17 7.06 -23.46 8.46
N GLY A 18 7.06 -23.48 9.78
CA GLY A 18 7.38 -22.30 10.58
C GLY A 18 8.90 -22.06 10.63
N PRO A 19 9.36 -20.80 10.76
CA PRO A 19 10.75 -20.52 11.07
C PRO A 19 11.12 -21.15 12.42
N PRO A 20 12.40 -21.48 12.66
CA PRO A 20 12.84 -21.95 13.98
C PRO A 20 12.48 -20.93 15.07
N ALA A 21 12.09 -21.41 16.24
CA ALA A 21 11.71 -20.56 17.36
C ALA A 21 12.85 -19.60 17.75
N GLY A 22 12.52 -18.33 17.96
CA GLY A 22 13.48 -17.29 18.40
C GLY A 22 14.38 -16.72 17.30
N VAL A 23 14.20 -17.13 16.04
CA VAL A 23 14.95 -16.59 14.88
C VAL A 23 14.19 -15.45 14.18
N GLY A 24 12.95 -15.18 14.62
CA GLY A 24 12.07 -14.20 14.01
C GLY A 24 11.15 -14.82 12.93
N GLY A 25 10.51 -13.96 12.14
CA GLY A 25 9.58 -14.37 11.08
C GLY A 25 8.11 -14.43 11.53
N GLU A 26 7.82 -13.95 12.73
CA GLU A 26 6.45 -13.81 13.23
C GLU A 26 5.70 -12.73 12.46
N THR A 27 4.43 -13.00 12.17
CA THR A 27 3.49 -11.96 11.75
C THR A 27 2.94 -11.26 12.99
N VAL A 28 3.40 -10.03 13.25
CA VAL A 28 2.93 -9.24 14.39
C VAL A 28 1.59 -8.60 14.06
N LEU A 29 0.59 -8.83 14.91
CA LEU A 29 -0.74 -8.22 14.81
C LEU A 29 -0.93 -7.20 15.93
N THR A 30 -1.49 -6.04 15.57
CA THR A 30 -1.74 -4.95 16.52
C THR A 30 -3.21 -4.53 16.48
N ASN A 31 -3.79 -4.23 17.64
CA ASN A 31 -5.14 -3.68 17.74
C ASN A 31 -5.16 -2.21 17.30
N LEU A 32 -5.50 -1.97 16.03
CA LEU A 32 -5.57 -0.61 15.48
C LEU A 32 -6.58 0.30 16.16
N ARG A 33 -7.64 -0.24 16.80
CA ARG A 33 -8.60 0.60 17.54
C ARG A 33 -7.94 1.26 18.76
N GLY A 34 -7.14 0.49 19.50
CA GLY A 34 -6.38 1.00 20.65
C GLY A 34 -5.35 2.03 20.21
N VAL A 35 -4.57 1.71 19.17
CA VAL A 35 -3.59 2.65 18.59
C VAL A 35 -4.26 3.95 18.15
N TYR A 36 -5.41 3.87 17.48
CA TYR A 36 -6.14 5.06 17.05
C TYR A 36 -6.58 5.93 18.24
N SER A 37 -7.17 5.33 19.27
CA SER A 37 -7.60 6.07 20.47
C SER A 37 -6.44 6.74 21.21
N GLU A 38 -5.28 6.09 21.29
CA GLU A 38 -4.06 6.70 21.86
C GLU A 38 -3.59 7.90 21.02
N LEU A 39 -3.52 7.74 19.70
CA LEU A 39 -3.11 8.82 18.79
C LEU A 39 -4.10 9.99 18.78
N GLU A 40 -5.40 9.71 18.93
CA GLU A 40 -6.44 10.71 19.05
C GLU A 40 -6.28 11.52 20.34
N ALA A 41 -6.04 10.86 21.48
CA ALA A 41 -5.76 11.53 22.75
C ALA A 41 -4.51 12.42 22.71
N LEU A 42 -3.52 12.06 21.88
CA LEU A 42 -2.31 12.85 21.62
C LEU A 42 -2.53 13.97 20.59
N GLY A 43 -3.73 14.12 20.03
CA GLY A 43 -4.07 15.12 19.03
C GLY A 43 -3.44 14.87 17.65
N VAL A 44 -2.83 13.72 17.42
CA VAL A 44 -2.14 13.37 16.15
C VAL A 44 -3.14 13.24 15.01
N VAL A 45 -4.32 12.66 15.27
CA VAL A 45 -5.40 12.51 14.28
C VAL A 45 -5.79 13.87 13.71
N HIS A 46 -6.01 14.86 14.58
CA HIS A 46 -6.39 16.20 14.17
C HIS A 46 -5.32 16.88 13.28
N GLN A 47 -4.03 16.61 13.54
CA GLN A 47 -2.95 17.15 12.70
C GLN A 47 -2.98 16.60 11.27
N PHE A 48 -3.37 15.34 11.09
CA PHE A 48 -3.55 14.75 9.76
C PHE A 48 -4.82 15.30 9.09
N GLU A 49 -5.95 15.31 9.79
CA GLU A 49 -7.22 15.78 9.24
C GLU A 49 -7.18 17.25 8.80
N SER A 50 -6.60 18.13 9.62
CA SER A 50 -6.43 19.55 9.29
C SER A 50 -5.55 19.81 8.06
N ARG A 51 -4.76 18.82 7.64
CA ARG A 51 -3.91 18.87 6.43
C ARG A 51 -4.53 18.13 5.24
N GLY A 52 -5.77 17.65 5.37
CA GLY A 52 -6.44 16.86 4.33
C GLY A 52 -5.99 15.39 4.27
N GLY A 53 -5.29 14.90 5.29
CA GLY A 53 -4.83 13.52 5.40
C GLY A 53 -3.35 13.31 5.05
N VAL A 54 -3.05 12.18 4.40
CA VAL A 54 -1.68 11.76 4.03
C VAL A 54 -1.57 11.61 2.52
N ALA A 55 -0.63 12.33 1.93
CA ALA A 55 -0.27 12.16 0.52
C ALA A 55 0.74 11.00 0.37
N TYR A 56 0.41 10.04 -0.50
CA TYR A 56 1.30 8.93 -0.82
C TYR A 56 2.00 9.20 -2.15
N ARG A 57 3.33 9.11 -2.16
CA ARG A 57 4.13 9.11 -3.40
C ARG A 57 4.73 7.73 -3.62
N LYS A 58 4.55 7.19 -4.81
CA LYS A 58 5.02 5.84 -5.16
C LYS A 58 5.64 5.83 -6.54
N THR A 59 6.86 5.31 -6.63
CA THR A 59 7.54 5.10 -7.90
C THR A 59 7.25 3.70 -8.41
N LEU A 60 6.74 3.61 -9.63
CA LEU A 60 6.56 2.35 -10.34
C LEU A 60 7.48 2.35 -11.56
N TRP A 61 8.51 1.51 -11.52
CA TRP A 61 9.48 1.42 -12.60
C TRP A 61 8.89 0.71 -13.82
N SER A 62 9.34 1.08 -15.01
CA SER A 62 9.06 0.32 -16.22
C SER A 62 9.80 -1.01 -16.21
N ALA A 63 9.13 -2.09 -16.62
CA ALA A 63 9.75 -3.40 -16.80
C ALA A 63 11.01 -3.37 -17.69
N SER A 64 11.06 -2.47 -18.67
CA SER A 64 12.24 -2.28 -19.53
C SER A 64 13.46 -1.66 -18.85
N ARG A 65 13.31 -1.12 -17.63
CA ARG A 65 14.36 -0.41 -16.89
C ARG A 65 14.82 -1.12 -15.61
N VAL A 66 14.26 -2.29 -15.31
CA VAL A 66 14.58 -3.06 -14.10
C VAL A 66 14.97 -4.50 -14.44
N PRO A 67 15.75 -5.17 -13.57
CA PRO A 67 16.01 -6.59 -13.73
C PRO A 67 14.71 -7.40 -13.83
N ALA A 68 14.73 -8.50 -14.59
CA ALA A 68 13.56 -9.37 -14.77
C ALA A 68 13.00 -9.95 -13.46
N THR A 69 13.82 -10.00 -12.40
CA THR A 69 13.45 -10.43 -11.05
C THR A 69 12.56 -9.42 -10.32
N GLN A 70 12.52 -8.16 -10.77
CA GLN A 70 11.66 -7.13 -10.18
C GLN A 70 10.21 -7.35 -10.64
N THR A 71 9.36 -7.82 -9.72
CA THR A 71 7.95 -8.10 -10.00
C THR A 71 7.04 -6.88 -9.83
N TYR A 72 7.57 -5.78 -9.30
CA TYR A 72 6.79 -4.59 -8.98
C TYR A 72 7.05 -3.44 -9.96
N THR A 73 6.50 -3.60 -11.16
CA THR A 73 6.55 -2.62 -12.26
C THR A 73 5.17 -2.03 -12.50
N TRP A 74 5.09 -0.88 -13.18
CA TRP A 74 3.77 -0.31 -13.50
C TRP A 74 2.96 -1.24 -14.41
N GLN A 75 3.62 -1.96 -15.32
CA GLN A 75 2.95 -2.93 -16.22
C GLN A 75 2.21 -4.01 -15.44
N LYS A 76 2.88 -4.60 -14.44
CA LYS A 76 2.30 -5.65 -13.59
C LYS A 76 1.29 -5.10 -12.58
N PHE A 77 1.44 -3.83 -12.21
CA PHE A 77 0.52 -3.17 -11.28
C PHE A 77 -0.83 -2.82 -11.94
N PHE A 78 -0.79 -2.28 -13.16
CA PHE A 78 -1.99 -1.88 -13.92
C PHE A 78 -2.46 -2.93 -14.92
N PHE A 79 -1.74 -4.05 -15.05
CA PHE A 79 -2.03 -5.14 -16.01
C PHE A 79 -2.13 -4.65 -17.46
N THR A 80 -1.22 -3.77 -17.87
CA THR A 80 -1.19 -3.20 -19.23
C THR A 80 0.24 -2.89 -19.66
N GLU A 81 0.50 -2.95 -20.96
CA GLU A 81 1.76 -2.49 -21.58
C GLU A 81 1.63 -1.07 -22.17
N ASP A 82 0.43 -0.48 -22.15
CA ASP A 82 0.20 0.88 -22.62
C ASP A 82 0.28 1.87 -21.44
N PRO A 83 1.26 2.80 -21.45
CA PRO A 83 1.40 3.80 -20.39
C PRO A 83 0.21 4.78 -20.32
N ASN A 84 -0.53 4.99 -21.41
CA ASN A 84 -1.70 5.88 -21.38
C ASN A 84 -2.85 5.24 -20.62
N VAL A 85 -3.12 3.95 -20.83
CA VAL A 85 -4.12 3.18 -20.07
C VAL A 85 -3.79 3.19 -18.57
N ALA A 86 -2.50 3.04 -18.22
CA ALA A 86 -2.06 3.12 -16.83
C ALA A 86 -2.33 4.51 -16.22
N LYS A 87 -2.06 5.59 -16.96
CA LYS A 87 -2.32 6.97 -16.53
C LYS A 87 -3.82 7.25 -16.36
N GLU A 88 -4.64 6.76 -17.28
CA GLU A 88 -6.10 6.89 -17.20
C GLU A 88 -6.65 6.19 -15.96
N GLU A 89 -6.18 4.97 -15.65
CA GLU A 89 -6.62 4.26 -14.44
C GLU A 89 -6.17 4.97 -13.15
N VAL A 90 -4.99 5.61 -13.13
CA VAL A 90 -4.59 6.47 -12.01
C VAL A 90 -5.55 7.64 -11.84
N GLN A 91 -5.83 8.39 -12.90
CA GLN A 91 -6.74 9.54 -12.81
C GLN A 91 -8.18 9.16 -12.49
N LYS A 92 -8.65 8.00 -12.94
CA LYS A 92 -9.97 7.48 -12.61
C LYS A 92 -10.11 7.17 -11.12
N GLN A 93 -9.04 6.69 -10.49
CA GLN A 93 -9.03 6.39 -9.05
C GLN A 93 -8.80 7.63 -8.20
N ASP A 94 -7.95 8.54 -8.66
CA ASP A 94 -7.65 9.81 -8.03
C ASP A 94 -7.44 10.91 -9.09
N PRO A 95 -8.49 11.70 -9.39
CA PRO A 95 -8.40 12.77 -10.40
C PRO A 95 -7.39 13.86 -10.04
N ALA A 96 -6.97 13.97 -8.78
CA ALA A 96 -5.99 14.93 -8.32
C ALA A 96 -4.55 14.38 -8.34
N ALA A 97 -4.36 13.09 -8.69
CA ALA A 97 -3.04 12.48 -8.73
C ALA A 97 -2.15 13.12 -9.80
N THR A 98 -0.93 13.47 -9.40
CA THR A 98 0.13 13.91 -10.31
C THR A 98 1.03 12.74 -10.69
N MET A 99 1.46 12.72 -11.96
CA MET A 99 2.35 11.69 -12.51
C MET A 99 3.53 12.40 -13.17
N ASP A 100 4.73 12.13 -12.67
CA ASP A 100 5.99 12.66 -13.20
C ASP A 100 6.55 11.77 -14.33
#